data_AF-A0A955NY88-F1
#
_entry.id   AF-A0A955NY88-F1
#
_cell.length_a   1.000
_cell.length_b   1.000
_cell.length_c   1.000
_cell.angle_alpha   90.00
_cell.angle_beta   90.00
_cell.angle_gamma   90.00
#
_symmetry.space_group_name_H-M   'P 1'
#
loop_
_entity.id
_entity.type
_entity.pdbx_description
1 polymer ?
#
loop_
_entity_poly.entity_id
_entity_poly.type
_entity_poly.pdbx_seq_one_letter_code
_entity_poly.pdbx_strand_id
1 'polypeptide(L)'
;MSFYKPNKGKGRRDFLKVSGTAALASTLFGCDRAADVLFPQPPDLLGGVEEKALPRDSRIDLISHTVNRLTFGASPGEYARVRGLAESEEEALDAFIEEQLNPTAIDDSDCEWIIRRFETLRLPIGELFEYQEELLLEEVTRATILRAVYSKRQLHEVMGNCWSDHFNIDSSKGDCRWLKVDDDR
;
A
#
# COMPACT_ATOMS: atom_id res chain seq x y z
N MET A 1 11.03 -43.86 44.44
CA MET A 1 12.43 -43.48 44.16
C MET A 1 12.49 -42.98 42.72
N SER A 2 12.43 -41.65 42.55
CA SER A 2 12.26 -40.99 41.24
C SER A 2 13.60 -40.93 40.50
N PHE A 3 13.66 -41.44 39.27
CA PHE A 3 14.83 -41.37 38.41
C PHE A 3 14.98 -39.96 37.82
N TYR A 4 16.05 -39.27 38.20
CA TYR A 4 16.51 -38.03 37.57
C TYR A 4 16.99 -38.34 36.14
N LYS A 5 16.24 -37.90 35.12
CA LYS A 5 16.73 -37.87 33.72
C LYS A 5 17.47 -36.55 33.50
N PRO A 6 18.79 -36.55 33.21
CA PRO A 6 19.48 -35.32 32.84
C PRO A 6 19.00 -34.85 31.47
N ASN A 7 18.46 -33.63 31.45
CA ASN A 7 18.05 -32.94 30.23
C ASN A 7 19.33 -32.61 29.42
N LYS A 8 19.55 -33.28 28.29
CA LYS A 8 20.70 -32.99 27.40
C LYS A 8 20.46 -31.65 26.70
N GLY A 9 20.75 -30.55 27.38
CA GLY A 9 20.80 -29.22 26.77
C GLY A 9 21.87 -29.20 25.68
N LYS A 10 21.52 -28.68 24.50
CA LYS A 10 22.42 -28.53 23.35
C LYS A 10 23.69 -27.77 23.77
N GLY A 11 24.85 -28.35 23.54
CA GLY A 11 26.12 -27.80 24.03
C GLY A 11 26.64 -26.66 23.16
N ARG A 12 27.60 -25.88 23.68
CA ARG A 12 28.30 -24.81 22.93
C ARG A 12 28.88 -25.30 21.58
N ARG A 13 29.26 -26.57 21.52
CA ARG A 13 29.73 -27.24 20.30
C ARG A 13 28.62 -27.41 19.26
N ASP A 14 27.40 -27.67 19.68
CA ASP A 14 26.25 -27.79 18.78
C ASP A 14 25.85 -26.40 18.25
N PHE A 15 25.92 -25.38 19.10
CA PHE A 15 25.75 -23.99 18.68
C PHE A 15 26.78 -23.57 17.62
N LEU A 16 28.07 -23.86 17.84
CA LEU A 16 29.14 -23.54 16.89
C LEU A 16 29.03 -24.30 15.55
N LYS A 17 28.57 -25.56 15.59
CA LYS A 17 28.32 -26.33 14.37
C LYS A 17 27.16 -25.75 13.58
N VAL A 18 26.06 -25.40 14.25
CA VAL A 18 24.88 -24.82 13.61
C VAL A 18 25.17 -23.43 13.04
N SER A 19 25.87 -22.57 13.79
CA SER A 19 26.25 -21.23 13.31
C SER A 19 27.25 -21.29 12.16
N GLY A 20 28.24 -22.20 12.22
CA GLY A 20 29.21 -22.40 11.14
C GLY A 20 28.56 -22.89 9.83
N THR A 21 27.58 -23.80 9.92
CA THR A 21 26.83 -24.25 8.73
C THR A 21 25.94 -23.16 8.13
N ALA A 22 25.35 -22.30 8.97
CA ALA A 22 24.54 -21.18 8.50
C ALA A 22 25.39 -20.14 7.74
N ALA A 23 26.58 -19.82 8.26
CA ALA A 23 27.50 -18.87 7.62
C ALA A 23 28.04 -19.37 6.27
N LEU A 24 28.23 -20.68 6.11
CA LEU A 24 28.63 -21.26 4.83
C LEU A 24 27.47 -21.26 3.81
N ALA A 25 26.24 -21.53 4.25
CA ALA A 25 25.07 -21.46 3.38
C ALA A 25 24.88 -20.04 2.80
N SER A 26 25.11 -18.99 3.60
CA SER A 26 25.04 -17.60 3.14
C SER A 26 26.14 -17.19 2.14
N THR A 27 27.16 -18.03 1.90
CA THR A 27 28.16 -17.77 0.84
C THR A 27 27.79 -18.39 -0.50
N LEU A 28 26.93 -19.42 -0.51
CA LEU A 28 26.46 -20.10 -1.72
C LEU A 28 25.22 -19.42 -2.31
N PHE A 29 24.39 -18.82 -1.47
CA PHE A 29 23.34 -17.89 -1.86
C PHE A 29 23.89 -16.49 -1.68
N GLY A 30 24.30 -15.83 -2.77
CA GLY A 30 24.87 -14.48 -2.73
C GLY A 30 24.07 -13.53 -1.83
N CYS A 31 24.75 -12.55 -1.24
CA CYS A 31 24.17 -11.66 -0.23
C CYS A 31 22.84 -11.01 -0.66
N ASP A 32 22.58 -10.83 -1.96
CA ASP A 32 21.30 -10.36 -2.48
C ASP A 32 20.11 -11.26 -2.11
N ARG A 33 20.24 -12.59 -2.22
CA ARG A 33 19.14 -13.50 -1.83
C ARG A 33 18.95 -13.59 -0.33
N ALA A 34 20.02 -13.42 0.44
CA ALA A 34 19.91 -13.31 1.88
C ALA A 34 19.20 -12.00 2.28
N ALA A 35 19.49 -10.90 1.57
CA ALA A 35 18.82 -9.63 1.76
C ALA A 35 17.33 -9.72 1.42
N ASP A 36 16.92 -10.38 0.33
CA ASP A 36 15.49 -10.56 0.00
C ASP A 36 14.71 -11.37 1.06
N VAL A 37 15.38 -12.32 1.72
CA VAL A 37 14.79 -13.14 2.79
C VAL A 37 14.74 -12.38 4.12
N LEU A 38 15.76 -11.56 4.41
CA LEU A 38 15.86 -10.77 5.64
C LEU A 38 15.06 -9.46 5.58
N PHE A 39 14.94 -8.89 4.39
CA PHE A 39 14.25 -7.66 4.07
C PHE A 39 13.27 -7.99 2.94
N PRO A 40 12.02 -8.39 3.27
CA PRO A 40 11.01 -8.62 2.25
C PRO A 40 10.91 -7.37 1.38
N GLN A 41 11.16 -7.54 0.09
CA GLN A 41 10.98 -6.47 -0.89
C GLN A 41 9.53 -5.97 -0.78
N PRO A 42 9.29 -4.67 -1.01
CA PRO A 42 7.92 -4.20 -1.16
C PRO A 42 7.25 -5.06 -2.23
N PRO A 43 5.93 -5.36 -2.09
CA PRO A 43 5.21 -6.09 -3.12
C PRO A 43 5.43 -5.46 -4.50
N ASP A 44 5.23 -6.21 -5.58
CA ASP A 44 5.14 -5.59 -6.91
C ASP A 44 3.83 -4.82 -7.01
N LEU A 45 3.83 -3.61 -6.44
CA LEU A 45 2.64 -2.83 -6.09
C LEU A 45 1.99 -2.15 -7.29
N LEU A 46 2.75 -1.94 -8.37
CA LEU A 46 2.25 -1.36 -9.61
C LEU A 46 1.79 -2.45 -10.59
N GLY A 47 1.91 -3.73 -10.19
CA GLY A 47 1.91 -4.84 -11.12
C GLY A 47 3.01 -4.70 -12.19
N GLY A 48 3.14 -5.72 -13.02
CA GLY A 48 3.94 -5.58 -14.23
C GLY A 48 3.48 -4.34 -15.00
N VAL A 49 4.43 -3.52 -15.46
CA VAL A 49 4.14 -2.40 -16.36
C VAL A 49 3.63 -3.00 -17.67
N GLU A 50 2.34 -3.32 -17.73
CA GLU A 50 1.72 -3.66 -18.98
C GLU A 50 1.70 -2.38 -19.80
N GLU A 51 2.29 -2.45 -21.00
CA GLU A 51 2.33 -1.33 -21.93
C GLU A 51 0.89 -0.85 -22.13
N LYS A 52 0.59 0.38 -21.70
CA LYS A 52 -0.73 1.00 -21.84
C LYS A 52 -1.18 0.77 -23.28
N ALA A 53 -2.22 -0.04 -23.46
CA ALA A 53 -2.68 -0.42 -24.78
C ALA A 53 -2.99 0.86 -25.56
N LEU A 54 -2.17 1.15 -26.59
CA LEU A 54 -2.42 2.30 -27.44
C LEU A 54 -3.83 2.16 -28.05
N PRO A 55 -4.57 3.27 -28.23
CA PRO A 55 -5.87 3.23 -28.89
C PRO A 55 -5.74 2.51 -30.23
N ARG A 56 -6.42 1.36 -30.35
CA ARG A 56 -6.32 0.51 -31.55
C ARG A 56 -7.30 0.93 -32.64
N ASP A 57 -8.36 1.65 -32.27
CA ASP A 57 -9.37 2.17 -33.17
C ASP A 57 -9.81 3.60 -32.77
N SER A 58 -10.77 4.16 -33.49
CA SER A 58 -11.33 5.49 -33.25
C SER A 58 -12.51 5.50 -32.25
N ARG A 59 -12.89 4.35 -31.70
CA ARG A 59 -13.92 4.22 -30.67
C ARG A 59 -13.31 4.53 -29.30
N ILE A 60 -14.16 4.93 -28.37
CA ILE A 60 -13.75 5.19 -27.00
C ILE A 60 -13.61 3.85 -26.31
N ASP A 61 -12.41 3.56 -25.82
CA ASP A 61 -12.15 2.48 -24.87
C ASP A 61 -12.85 2.80 -23.55
N LEU A 62 -13.89 2.02 -23.22
CA LEU A 62 -14.76 2.32 -22.09
C LEU A 62 -14.07 2.01 -20.76
N ILE A 63 -13.14 1.04 -20.73
CA ILE A 63 -12.32 0.74 -19.55
C ILE A 63 -11.43 1.93 -19.24
N SER A 64 -10.64 2.39 -20.21
CA SER A 64 -9.80 3.57 -20.01
C SER A 64 -10.62 4.81 -19.66
N HIS A 65 -11.76 5.02 -20.32
CA HIS A 65 -12.63 6.15 -20.00
C HIS A 65 -13.15 6.08 -18.57
N THR A 66 -13.70 4.94 -18.15
CA THR A 66 -14.28 4.76 -16.81
C THR A 66 -13.24 4.87 -15.71
N VAL A 67 -12.08 4.22 -15.87
CA VAL A 67 -10.99 4.31 -14.89
C VAL A 67 -10.53 5.76 -14.74
N ASN A 68 -10.27 6.48 -15.83
CA ASN A 68 -9.87 7.89 -15.74
C ASN A 68 -10.96 8.82 -15.15
N ARG A 69 -12.21 8.36 -15.06
CA ARG A 69 -13.31 9.14 -14.47
C ARG A 69 -13.53 8.84 -13.00
N LEU A 70 -13.28 7.61 -12.57
CA LEU A 70 -13.55 7.14 -11.20
C LEU A 70 -12.30 7.11 -10.32
N THR A 71 -11.11 7.23 -10.90
CA THR A 71 -9.83 7.17 -10.18
C THR A 71 -8.99 8.43 -10.42
N PHE A 72 -7.83 8.53 -9.78
CA PHE A 72 -6.84 9.58 -10.09
C PHE A 72 -6.17 9.42 -11.48
N GLY A 73 -6.61 8.43 -12.26
CA GLY A 73 -6.01 7.98 -13.51
C GLY A 73 -5.69 6.50 -13.45
N ALA A 74 -5.59 5.84 -14.61
CA ALA A 74 -5.20 4.43 -14.66
C ALA A 74 -3.75 4.26 -14.16
N SER A 75 -3.57 3.60 -13.01
CA SER A 75 -2.28 3.11 -12.55
C SER A 75 -1.73 2.04 -13.52
N PRO A 76 -0.41 1.79 -13.53
CA PRO A 76 0.15 0.66 -14.27
C PRO A 76 -0.56 -0.64 -13.90
N GLY A 77 -0.86 -1.49 -14.88
CA GLY A 77 -1.56 -2.78 -14.66
C GLY A 77 -3.07 -2.68 -14.40
N GLU A 78 -3.63 -1.50 -14.09
CA GLU A 78 -5.06 -1.32 -13.76
C GLU A 78 -5.98 -1.75 -14.89
N TYR A 79 -5.64 -1.34 -16.11
CA TYR A 79 -6.40 -1.68 -17.31
C TYR A 79 -6.46 -3.20 -17.51
N ALA A 80 -5.33 -3.88 -17.36
CA ALA A 80 -5.22 -5.33 -17.44
C ALA A 80 -6.11 -6.00 -16.40
N ARG A 81 -6.06 -5.50 -15.15
CA ARG A 81 -6.85 -6.01 -14.03
C ARG A 81 -8.34 -5.89 -14.32
N VAL A 82 -8.81 -4.69 -14.66
CA VAL A 82 -10.22 -4.43 -14.95
C VAL A 82 -10.67 -5.28 -16.14
N ARG A 83 -9.91 -5.31 -17.24
CA ARG A 83 -10.24 -6.14 -18.39
C ARG A 83 -10.34 -7.64 -18.05
N GLY A 84 -9.54 -8.10 -17.09
CA GLY A 84 -9.52 -9.48 -16.60
C GLY A 84 -10.65 -9.86 -15.65
N LEU A 85 -11.50 -8.92 -15.21
CA LEU A 85 -12.62 -9.21 -14.31
C LEU A 85 -13.73 -10.04 -14.97
N ALA A 86 -13.93 -9.90 -16.28
CA ALA A 86 -14.98 -10.61 -17.02
C ALA A 86 -14.61 -10.82 -18.51
N GLU A 87 -15.37 -11.67 -19.20
CA GLU A 87 -15.18 -11.94 -20.63
C GLU A 87 -15.58 -10.73 -21.50
N SER A 88 -16.72 -10.11 -21.19
CA SER A 88 -17.20 -8.90 -21.86
C SER A 88 -16.60 -7.63 -21.24
N GLU A 89 -16.41 -6.59 -22.05
CA GLU A 89 -15.97 -5.27 -21.59
C GLU A 89 -16.99 -4.62 -20.64
N GLU A 90 -18.28 -4.72 -20.94
CA GLU A 90 -19.35 -4.15 -20.12
C GLU A 90 -19.46 -4.84 -18.75
N GLU A 91 -19.42 -6.17 -18.72
CA GLU A 91 -19.44 -6.95 -17.47
C GLU A 91 -18.22 -6.66 -16.60
N ALA A 92 -17.06 -6.44 -17.22
CA ALA A 92 -15.82 -6.07 -16.53
C ALA A 92 -15.94 -4.68 -15.88
N LEU A 93 -16.58 -3.73 -16.56
CA LEU A 93 -16.86 -2.40 -16.02
C LEU A 93 -17.84 -2.45 -14.85
N ASP A 94 -18.94 -3.19 -15.00
CA ASP A 94 -19.94 -3.33 -13.94
C ASP A 94 -19.31 -3.97 -12.70
N ALA A 95 -18.50 -5.02 -12.87
CA ALA A 95 -17.77 -5.65 -11.78
C ALA A 95 -16.80 -4.68 -11.08
N PHE A 96 -16.08 -3.85 -11.85
CA PHE A 96 -15.19 -2.82 -11.29
C PHE A 96 -15.97 -1.74 -10.53
N ILE A 97 -17.09 -1.26 -11.07
CA ILE A 97 -17.91 -0.24 -10.41
C ILE A 97 -18.46 -0.78 -9.09
N GLU A 98 -19.01 -1.99 -9.08
CA GLU A 98 -19.52 -2.63 -7.88
C GLU A 98 -18.42 -2.87 -6.83
N GLU A 99 -17.21 -3.26 -7.26
CA GLU A 99 -16.03 -3.33 -6.39
C GLU A 99 -15.75 -1.98 -5.72
N GLN A 100 -15.66 -0.89 -6.51
CA GLN A 100 -15.35 0.45 -6.02
C GLN A 100 -16.44 1.05 -5.12
N LEU A 101 -17.70 0.66 -5.31
CA LEU A 101 -18.82 1.06 -4.44
C LEU A 101 -18.79 0.37 -3.06
N ASN A 102 -17.99 -0.68 -2.90
CA ASN A 102 -17.80 -1.39 -1.63
C ASN A 102 -16.33 -1.37 -1.17
N PRO A 103 -15.79 -0.19 -0.79
CA PRO A 103 -14.37 -0.02 -0.52
C PRO A 103 -13.86 -0.84 0.67
N THR A 104 -14.72 -1.25 1.60
CA THR A 104 -14.33 -2.07 2.77
C THR A 104 -14.09 -3.53 2.41
N ALA A 105 -14.58 -4.00 1.25
CA ALA A 105 -14.33 -5.34 0.73
C ALA A 105 -13.02 -5.44 -0.07
N ILE A 106 -12.42 -4.32 -0.45
CA ILE A 106 -11.19 -4.25 -1.23
C ILE A 106 -9.97 -4.42 -0.30
N ASP A 107 -9.08 -5.37 -0.62
CA ASP A 107 -7.82 -5.55 0.11
C ASP A 107 -6.78 -4.49 -0.27
N ASP A 108 -6.65 -3.50 0.61
CA ASP A 108 -5.72 -2.38 0.48
C ASP A 108 -4.49 -2.48 1.40
N SER A 109 -4.20 -3.69 1.91
CA SER A 109 -3.11 -3.93 2.87
C SER A 109 -1.72 -3.48 2.37
N ASP A 110 -1.51 -3.58 1.06
CA ASP A 110 -0.35 -3.08 0.33
C ASP A 110 -0.13 -1.58 0.52
N CYS A 111 -1.18 -0.78 0.29
CA CYS A 111 -1.15 0.67 0.46
C CYS A 111 -0.96 1.04 1.94
N GLU A 112 -1.70 0.36 2.84
CA GLU A 112 -1.56 0.53 4.29
C GLU A 112 -0.12 0.26 4.76
N TRP A 113 0.52 -0.77 4.22
CA TRP A 113 1.92 -1.09 4.53
C TRP A 113 2.89 0.01 4.10
N ILE A 114 2.62 0.70 2.99
CA ILE A 114 3.44 1.79 2.48
C ILE A 114 3.31 3.01 3.38
N ILE A 115 2.09 3.43 3.68
CA ILE A 115 1.82 4.68 4.41
C ILE A 115 2.10 4.56 5.91
N ARG A 116 2.19 3.35 6.47
CA ARG A 116 2.52 3.14 7.89
C ARG A 116 3.82 3.82 8.35
N ARG A 117 4.71 4.17 7.41
CA ARG A 117 5.96 4.90 7.70
C ARG A 117 5.73 6.31 8.26
N PHE A 118 4.55 6.88 8.02
CA PHE A 118 4.15 8.17 8.54
C PHE A 118 3.46 7.93 9.88
N GLU A 119 4.18 8.23 10.96
CA GLU A 119 3.73 7.92 12.31
C GLU A 119 2.56 8.83 12.71
N THR A 120 2.54 10.08 12.25
CA THR A 120 1.54 11.08 12.64
C THR A 120 0.14 10.70 12.17
N LEU A 121 0.03 9.94 11.07
CA LEU A 121 -1.24 9.41 10.55
C LEU A 121 -1.91 8.40 11.47
N ARG A 122 -1.24 7.91 12.52
CA ARG A 122 -1.77 6.91 13.45
C ARG A 122 -1.89 7.41 14.90
N LEU A 123 -1.52 8.66 15.16
CA LEU A 123 -1.58 9.25 16.49
C LEU A 123 -3.01 9.68 16.86
N PRO A 124 -3.40 9.58 18.13
CA PRO A 124 -4.68 10.16 18.55
C PRO A 124 -4.70 11.69 18.36
N ILE A 125 -5.87 12.24 18.07
CA ILE A 125 -6.07 13.68 17.79
C ILE A 125 -5.42 14.63 18.83
N GLY A 126 -5.40 14.23 20.11
CA GLY A 126 -4.81 15.04 21.18
C GLY A 126 -3.29 15.19 21.09
N GLU A 127 -2.60 14.20 20.52
CA GLU A 127 -1.14 14.21 20.38
C GLU A 127 -0.68 15.05 19.18
N LEU A 128 -1.54 15.25 18.16
CA LEU A 128 -1.20 16.04 16.96
C LEU A 128 -0.77 17.47 17.30
N PHE A 129 -1.31 18.07 18.36
CA PHE A 129 -0.94 19.43 18.81
C PHE A 129 0.50 19.56 19.33
N GLU A 130 1.18 18.44 19.61
CA GLU A 130 2.56 18.42 20.10
C GLU A 130 3.59 18.42 18.95
N TYR A 131 3.14 18.23 17.70
CA TYR A 131 4.01 18.10 16.52
C TYR A 131 4.13 19.41 15.74
N GLN A 132 5.23 19.51 14.98
CA GLN A 132 5.48 20.64 14.09
C GLN A 132 4.51 20.61 12.90
N GLU A 133 3.93 21.77 12.60
CA GLU A 133 2.93 21.96 11.53
C GLU A 133 3.46 21.49 10.17
N GLU A 134 4.74 21.78 9.89
CA GLU A 134 5.41 21.41 8.64
C GLU A 134 5.54 19.89 8.47
N LEU A 135 5.81 19.17 9.56
CA LEU A 135 5.92 17.71 9.53
C LEU A 135 4.56 17.08 9.25
N LEU A 136 3.51 17.56 9.91
CA LEU A 136 2.14 17.07 9.71
C LEU A 136 1.68 17.27 8.26
N LEU A 137 1.94 18.46 7.71
CA LEU A 137 1.64 18.76 6.32
C LEU A 137 2.43 17.87 5.36
N GLU A 138 3.73 17.66 5.60
CA GLU A 138 4.56 16.80 4.76
C GLU A 138 4.03 15.36 4.75
N GLU A 139 3.75 14.80 5.92
CA GLU A 139 3.28 13.41 6.04
C GLU A 139 1.92 13.19 5.38
N VAL A 140 0.93 14.06 5.63
CA VAL A 140 -0.38 14.01 4.95
C VAL A 140 -0.21 14.13 3.45
N THR A 141 0.54 15.13 2.96
CA THR A 141 0.72 15.35 1.51
C THR A 141 1.31 14.11 0.84
N ARG A 142 2.33 13.50 1.46
CA ARG A 142 2.97 12.30 0.93
C ARG A 142 2.03 11.10 0.99
N ALA A 143 1.24 10.97 2.05
CA ALA A 143 0.25 9.92 2.18
C ALA A 143 -0.83 10.01 1.11
N THR A 144 -1.37 11.21 0.84
CA THR A 144 -2.36 11.45 -0.21
C THR A 144 -1.82 11.01 -1.58
N ILE A 145 -0.58 11.38 -1.92
CA ILE A 145 0.05 10.96 -3.19
C ILE A 145 0.23 9.44 -3.24
N LEU A 146 0.65 8.83 -2.13
CA LEU A 146 0.87 7.39 -2.08
C LEU A 146 -0.46 6.61 -2.17
N ARG A 147 -1.54 7.07 -1.54
CA ARG A 147 -2.87 6.46 -1.70
C ARG A 147 -3.39 6.63 -3.13
N ALA A 148 -3.18 7.79 -3.76
CA ALA A 148 -3.55 7.99 -5.16
C ALA A 148 -2.85 6.99 -6.11
N VAL A 149 -1.60 6.61 -5.82
CA VAL A 149 -0.83 5.68 -6.67
C VAL A 149 -1.08 4.21 -6.34
N TYR A 150 -1.15 3.87 -5.05
CA TYR A 150 -1.08 2.49 -4.58
C TYR A 150 -2.38 1.93 -4.01
N SER A 151 -3.35 2.78 -3.67
CA SER A 151 -4.62 2.29 -3.14
C SER A 151 -5.44 1.62 -4.25
N LYS A 152 -6.03 0.47 -3.95
CA LYS A 152 -7.02 -0.17 -4.83
C LYS A 152 -8.42 0.44 -4.65
N ARG A 153 -8.65 1.19 -3.57
CA ARG A 153 -9.92 1.88 -3.24
C ARG A 153 -9.99 3.25 -3.93
N GLN A 154 -9.68 3.30 -5.22
CA GLN A 154 -9.48 4.57 -5.94
C GLN A 154 -10.68 5.53 -5.89
N LEU A 155 -11.90 5.02 -6.05
CA LEU A 155 -13.10 5.86 -5.97
C LEU A 155 -13.26 6.47 -4.58
N HIS A 156 -12.97 5.70 -3.53
CA HIS A 156 -12.99 6.20 -2.14
C HIS A 156 -11.99 7.33 -1.95
N GLU A 157 -10.74 7.16 -2.40
CA GLU A 157 -9.69 8.18 -2.28
C GLU A 157 -10.03 9.45 -3.06
N VAL A 158 -10.56 9.32 -4.28
CA VAL A 158 -11.01 10.47 -5.09
C VAL A 158 -12.14 11.21 -4.39
N MET A 159 -13.13 10.49 -3.86
CA MET A 159 -14.25 11.11 -3.16
C MET A 159 -13.80 11.80 -1.88
N GLY A 160 -12.94 11.17 -1.07
CA GLY A 160 -12.36 11.79 0.13
C GLY A 160 -11.60 13.08 -0.19
N ASN A 161 -10.73 13.05 -1.19
CA ASN A 161 -9.98 14.23 -1.63
C ASN A 161 -10.90 15.32 -2.20
N CYS A 162 -11.94 14.95 -2.97
CA CYS A 162 -12.94 15.88 -3.47
C CYS A 162 -13.65 16.63 -2.33
N TRP A 163 -14.10 15.93 -1.29
CA TRP A 163 -14.77 16.56 -0.16
C TRP A 163 -13.83 17.45 0.67
N SER A 164 -12.60 16.99 0.91
CA SER A 164 -11.57 17.78 1.60
C SER A 164 -11.30 19.11 0.88
N ASP A 165 -11.14 19.08 -0.44
CA ASP A 165 -10.91 20.27 -1.28
C ASP A 165 -12.17 21.14 -1.37
N HIS A 166 -13.35 20.53 -1.55
CA HIS A 166 -14.62 21.25 -1.68
C HIS A 166 -14.97 22.07 -0.44
N PHE A 167 -14.79 21.49 0.75
CA PHE A 167 -14.96 22.22 2.01
C PHE A 167 -13.78 23.13 2.36
N ASN A 168 -12.76 23.19 1.49
CA ASN A 168 -11.55 23.97 1.65
C ASN A 168 -10.90 23.74 3.03
N ILE A 169 -10.83 22.48 3.46
CA ILE A 169 -10.16 22.06 4.70
C ILE A 169 -8.65 22.12 4.43
N ASP A 170 -8.10 23.32 4.58
CA ASP A 170 -6.72 23.61 4.25
C ASP A 170 -5.86 23.75 5.52
N SER A 171 -4.66 23.19 5.45
CA SER A 171 -3.70 23.20 6.56
C SER A 171 -3.30 24.60 7.02
N SER A 172 -3.39 25.64 6.18
CA SER A 172 -3.04 27.00 6.58
C SER A 172 -4.12 27.69 7.45
N LYS A 173 -5.29 27.06 7.61
CA LYS A 173 -6.45 27.68 8.29
C LYS A 173 -6.56 27.27 9.75
N GLY A 174 -6.25 28.19 10.67
CA GLY A 174 -6.53 28.02 12.10
C GLY A 174 -5.93 26.71 12.65
N ASP A 175 -6.75 25.90 13.31
CA ASP A 175 -6.35 24.62 13.90
C ASP A 175 -6.25 23.47 12.87
N CYS A 176 -6.67 23.69 11.61
CA CYS A 176 -6.56 22.68 10.55
C CYS A 176 -5.11 22.26 10.28
N ARG A 177 -4.12 23.09 10.65
CA ARG A 177 -2.70 22.73 10.58
C ARG A 177 -2.33 21.47 11.38
N TRP A 178 -3.07 21.19 12.46
CA TRP A 178 -2.92 19.97 13.26
C TRP A 178 -4.01 18.95 12.93
N LEU A 179 -5.24 19.45 12.74
CA LEU A 179 -6.42 18.59 12.59
C LEU A 179 -6.59 17.99 11.20
N LYS A 180 -5.88 18.49 10.18
CA LYS A 180 -5.97 17.94 8.82
C LYS A 180 -5.54 16.47 8.76
N VAL A 181 -4.62 16.08 9.62
CA VAL A 181 -4.12 14.70 9.74
C VAL A 181 -5.21 13.74 10.23
N ASP A 182 -6.09 14.20 11.11
CA ASP A 182 -7.20 13.37 11.61
C ASP A 182 -8.37 13.34 10.61
N ASP A 183 -8.62 14.46 9.92
CA ASP A 183 -9.62 14.58 8.84
C ASP A 183 -9.28 13.72 7.60
N ASP A 184 -8.00 13.45 7.35
CA ASP A 184 -7.51 12.65 6.22
C ASP A 184 -7.65 11.12 6.41
N ARG A 185 -8.17 10.66 7.56
CA ARG A 185 -8.36 9.24 7.92
C ARG A 185 -9.76 8.74 7.59
#